data_AF-A0A4Y5ZQA8-F1
#
_entry.id   AF-A0A4Y5ZQA8-F1
#
_cell.length_a   1.000
_cell.length_b   1.000
_cell.length_c   1.000
_cell.angle_alpha   90.00
_cell.angle_beta   90.00
_cell.angle_gamma   90.00
#
_symmetry.space_group_name_H-M   'P 1'
#
loop_
_entity.id
_entity.type
_entity.pdbx_description
1 polymer ?
#
loop_
_entity_poly.entity_id
_entity_poly.type
_entity_poly.pdbx_seq_one_letter_code
_entity_poly.pdbx_strand_id
1 'polypeptide(L)' 'MFDFFNRTRARYLELAGQDKTIRTIDATQSLEDVTRDIQQTVTQWLQEQQA' A
#
# COMPACT_ATOMS: atom_id res chain seq x y z
N MET A 1 -6.65 10.45 20.98
CA MET A 1 -6.05 10.88 19.69
C MET A 1 -5.31 9.71 19.03
N PHE A 2 -4.27 9.15 19.66
CA PHE A 2 -3.52 8.01 19.09
C PHE A 2 -4.36 6.75 18.85
N ASP A 3 -5.29 6.38 19.74
CA ASP A 3 -6.16 5.22 19.55
C ASP A 3 -7.04 5.30 18.29
N PHE A 4 -7.48 6.51 17.92
CA PHE A 4 -8.25 6.72 16.69
C PHE A 4 -7.42 6.38 15.45
N PHE A 5 -6.17 6.83 15.40
CA PHE A 5 -5.27 6.55 14.28
C PHE A 5 -4.86 5.07 14.26
N ASN A 6 -4.62 4.45 15.42
CA ASN A 6 -4.29 3.03 15.50
C ASN A 6 -5.44 2.15 14.98
N ARG A 7 -6.69 2.45 15.39
CA ARG A 7 -7.88 1.74 14.90
C ARG A 7 -8.10 1.95 13.40
N THR A 8 -7.90 3.18 12.92
CA THR A 8 -8.02 3.49 11.49
C THR A 8 -6.96 2.76 10.66
N ARG A 9 -5.69 2.76 11.11
CA ARG A 9 -4.60 2.00 10.47
C ARG A 9 -4.93 0.51 10.42
N ALA A 10 -5.37 -0.07 11.54
CA ALA A 10 -5.74 -1.48 11.61
C ALA A 10 -6.85 -1.82 10.60
N ARG A 11 -7.86 -0.95 10.47
CA ARG A 11 -8.95 -1.15 9.51
C ARG A 11 -8.47 -1.09 8.05
N TYR A 12 -7.57 -0.16 7.70
CA TYR A 12 -7.00 -0.13 6.35
C TYR A 12 -6.20 -1.40 6.03
N LEU A 13 -5.40 -1.89 6.97
CA LEU A 13 -4.63 -3.13 6.80
C LEU A 13 -5.54 -4.36 6.67
N GLU A 14 -6.61 -4.43 7.46
CA GLU A 14 -7.61 -5.50 7.34
C GLU A 14 -8.25 -5.53 5.95
N LEU A 15 -8.71 -4.37 5.45
CA LEU A 15 -9.29 -4.25 4.12
C LEU A 15 -8.29 -4.64 3.02
N ALA A 16 -7.05 -4.16 3.11
CA ALA A 16 -6.00 -4.51 2.16
C ALA A 16 -5.63 -6.01 2.19
N GLY A 17 -5.71 -6.65 3.36
CA GLY A 17 -5.49 -8.10 3.49
C GLY A 17 -6.61 -8.96 2.88
N GLN A 18 -7.82 -8.41 2.74
CA GLN A 18 -8.98 -9.10 2.19
C GLN A 18 -9.14 -8.90 0.67
N ASP A 19 -8.64 -7.79 0.13
CA ASP A 19 -8.80 -7.42 -1.28
C ASP A 19 -7.44 -7.33 -1.99
N LYS A 20 -7.17 -8.29 -2.89
CA LYS A 20 -5.92 -8.36 -3.66
C LYS A 20 -5.72 -7.22 -4.66
N THR A 21 -6.76 -6.43 -4.93
CA THR A 21 -6.65 -5.23 -5.78
C THR A 21 -6.03 -4.05 -5.01
N ILE A 22 -6.02 -4.09 -3.67
CA ILE A 22 -5.44 -3.07 -2.82
C ILE A 22 -3.97 -3.40 -2.56
N ARG A 23 -3.07 -2.49 -2.94
CA ARG A 23 -1.61 -2.61 -2.74
C ARG A 23 -1.15 -1.67 -1.64
N THR A 24 -0.54 -2.19 -0.59
CA THR A 24 -0.06 -1.39 0.56
C THR A 24 1.41 -1.02 0.37
N ILE A 25 1.75 0.27 0.53
CA ILE A 25 3.12 0.78 0.51
C ILE A 25 3.51 1.24 1.92
N ASP A 26 4.72 0.89 2.37
CA ASP A 26 5.24 1.35 3.65
C ASP A 26 5.75 2.80 3.54
N ALA A 27 4.94 3.74 4.01
CA ALA A 27 5.24 5.16 4.03
C ALA A 27 6.13 5.62 5.20
N THR A 28 6.65 4.69 6.03
CA THR A 28 7.60 5.04 7.11
C THR A 28 9.06 5.11 6.63
N GLN A 29 9.30 4.70 5.38
CA GLN A 29 10.60 4.76 4.71
C GLN A 29 10.97 6.19 4.28
N SER A 30 12.13 6.34 3.63
CA SER A 30 12.50 7.61 3.01
C SER A 30 11.58 7.97 1.84
N LEU A 31 11.50 9.25 1.48
CA LEU A 31 10.70 9.69 0.33
C LEU A 31 11.13 9.01 -0.98
N GLU A 32 12.44 8.80 -1.15
CA GLU A 32 12.99 8.12 -2.33
C GLU A 32 12.50 6.67 -2.41
N ASP A 33 12.56 5.95 -1.30
CA ASP A 33 12.13 4.56 -1.22
C ASP A 33 10.61 4.43 -1.45
N VAL A 34 9.81 5.29 -0.82
CA VAL A 34 8.35 5.32 -1.05
C VAL A 34 8.01 5.59 -2.51
N THR A 35 8.72 6.54 -3.14
CA THR A 35 8.50 6.88 -4.56
C THR A 35 8.84 5.68 -5.45
N ARG A 36 9.95 5.00 -5.19
CA ARG A 36 10.37 3.80 -5.91
C ARG A 36 9.35 2.68 -5.76
N ASP A 37 8.88 2.41 -4.54
CA ASP A 37 7.92 1.35 -4.26
C ASP A 37 6.58 1.60 -4.97
N ILE A 38 6.11 2.85 -5.01
CA ILE A 38 4.92 3.24 -5.78
C ILE A 38 5.11 2.96 -7.26
N GLN A 39 6.24 3.40 -7.84
CA GLN A 39 6.53 3.19 -9.26
C GLN A 39 6.55 1.69 -9.61
N GLN A 40 7.29 0.90 -8.84
CA GLN A 40 7.38 -0.55 -9.03
C GLN A 40 6.01 -1.23 -8.94
N THR A 41 5.24 -0.87 -7.93
CA THR A 41 3.90 -1.43 -7.68
C THR A 41 2.94 -1.18 -8.84
N VAL A 42 2.95 0.03 -9.42
CA VAL A 42 2.13 0.38 -10.58
C VAL A 42 2.65 -0.28 -11.86
N THR A 43 3.96 -0.31 -12.09
CA THR A 43 4.54 -0.99 -13.25
C THR A 43 4.22 -2.48 -13.27
N GLN A 44 4.35 -3.15 -12.13
CA GLN A 44 3.99 -4.56 -11.99
C GLN A 44 2.50 -4.77 -12.26
N TRP A 45 1.63 -3.92 -11.71
CA TRP A 45 0.19 -4.00 -11.98
C TRP A 45 -0.12 -3.90 -13.48
N LEU A 46 0.50 -2.96 -14.19
CA LEU A 46 0.32 -2.80 -15.63
C LEU A 46 0.75 -4.06 -16.40
N GLN A 47 1.85 -4.70 -16.02
CA GLN A 47 2.32 -5.94 -16.63
C GLN A 47 1.33 -7.09 -16.42
N GLU A 48 0.76 -7.20 -15.22
CA GLU A 48 -0.26 -8.21 -14.90
C GLU A 48 -1.56 -8.01 -15.71
N GLN A 49 -1.89 -6.79 -16.15
CA GLN A 49 -3.06 -6.54 -17.01
C GLN A 49 -2.83 -6.91 -18.48
N GLN A 50 -1.58 -7.03 -18.92
CA GLN A 50 -1.20 -7.33 -20.29
C GLN A 50 -0.95 -8.83 -20.54
N ALA A 51 -0.87 -9.62 -19.47
CA ALA A 51 -0.72 -11.08 -19.49
C ALA A 51 -2.08 -11.78 -19.59
#